data_AF-A0A5P2AIA0-F1
#
_entry.id   AF-A0A5P2AIA0-F1
#
_cell.length_a   1.000
_cell.length_b   1.000
_cell.length_c   1.000
_cell.angle_alpha   90.00
_cell.angle_beta   90.00
_cell.angle_gamma   90.00
#
_symmetry.space_group_name_H-M   'P 1'
#
loop_
_entity.id
_entity.type
_entity.pdbx_description
1 polymer ?
#
loop_
_entity_poly.entity_id
_entity_poly.type
_entity_poly.pdbx_seq_one_letter_code
_entity_poly.pdbx_strand_id
1 'polypeptide(L)'
;MERVRQTASPASPVPYAQYQLLPLIRCMSGMGRKASVGRTSAGGLSVSRPSPSSRSTRTDLPNRPDVNKDRPGPDGGEWRRNYGSAVPLPAGFRGPDSVLVLGGDRNDPNTYRLAGGKWNTEKPRAFGRTQDDTLLLPNGNLLTVNGAFDIRDYGNGPYNPNADLKYRQVELRDENGDWKLGPVQRLPRGYHSNGVVLPDGRVMITGDELQQLANDPDITDNNNGSIEIYEPAYLHQGSRPSLGLIFNPSVGYNEKITVSTSTPSEVTRAVLLAPTTATHSINTSQRHLELRIKSRSGNFLELQAPPTAAAAPPGHDMLFLLDEEGAPSKAGWVQLKPPAATATAAAAKVKPTGD
;
A
#
# COMPACT_ATOMS: atom_id res chain seq x y z
N MET A 1 25.25 0.02 -3.15
CA MET A 1 25.38 0.33 -1.70
C MET A 1 24.07 0.96 -1.27
N GLU A 2 23.26 0.30 -0.43
CA GLU A 2 22.00 0.88 0.10
C GLU A 2 22.29 1.54 1.46
N ARG A 3 21.54 2.59 1.83
CA ARG A 3 21.76 3.32 3.09
C ARG A 3 20.44 3.66 3.79
N VAL A 4 20.49 3.66 5.13
CA VAL A 4 19.41 4.17 5.99
C VAL A 4 19.94 5.40 6.74
N ARG A 5 19.22 6.52 6.68
CA ARG A 5 19.59 7.78 7.38
C ARG A 5 18.47 8.24 8.32
N GLN A 6 18.83 8.84 9.46
CA GLN A 6 17.91 9.56 10.34
C GLN A 6 17.93 11.05 10.02
N THR A 7 16.76 11.67 9.97
CA THR A 7 16.63 13.14 9.92
C THR A 7 15.74 13.61 11.05
N ALA A 8 16.24 14.56 11.87
CA ALA A 8 15.40 15.30 12.82
C ALA A 8 14.77 16.49 12.09
N SER A 9 13.45 16.67 12.19
CA SER A 9 12.75 17.82 11.60
C SER A 9 12.18 18.71 12.70
N PRO A 10 12.40 20.04 12.67
CA PRO A 10 11.69 20.97 13.55
C PRO A 10 10.26 21.19 13.05
N ALA A 11 9.26 20.99 13.90
CA ALA A 11 7.86 21.25 13.58
C ALA A 11 7.53 22.75 13.73
N SER A 12 6.82 23.32 12.77
CA SER A 12 6.11 24.61 12.90
C SER A 12 4.62 24.39 12.63
N PRO A 13 3.71 25.07 13.35
CA PRO A 13 2.29 24.74 13.30
C PRO A 13 1.59 25.42 12.11
N VAL A 14 0.77 24.66 11.38
CA VAL A 14 -0.19 25.19 10.41
C VAL A 14 -1.59 24.69 10.82
N PRO A 15 -2.62 25.55 10.91
CA PRO A 15 -3.94 25.18 11.39
C PRO A 15 -4.72 24.38 10.33
N TYR A 16 -5.26 23.23 10.71
CA TYR A 16 -6.16 22.42 9.87
C TYR A 16 -7.62 22.81 10.12
N ALA A 17 -8.33 23.18 9.05
CA ALA A 17 -9.79 23.26 9.03
C ALA A 17 -10.39 21.85 8.95
N GLN A 18 -11.35 21.56 9.83
CA GLN A 18 -12.04 20.27 9.92
C GLN A 18 -13.00 20.09 8.74
N TYR A 19 -12.84 19.00 7.98
CA TYR A 19 -13.91 18.42 7.16
C TYR A 19 -14.23 17.03 7.69
N GLN A 20 -15.46 16.86 8.20
CA GLN A 20 -15.99 15.59 8.66
C GLN A 20 -16.31 14.69 7.46
N LEU A 21 -15.67 13.53 7.38
CA LEU A 21 -16.08 12.40 6.56
C LEU A 21 -16.30 11.20 7.50
N LEU A 22 -17.56 10.76 7.60
CA LEU A 22 -17.94 9.55 8.33
C LEU A 22 -17.38 8.29 7.65
N PRO A 23 -16.68 7.38 8.35
CA PRO A 23 -16.55 6.01 7.94
C PRO A 23 -17.54 5.11 8.70
N LEU A 24 -18.29 4.33 7.94
CA LEU A 24 -19.23 3.32 8.41
C LEU A 24 -18.56 1.94 8.24
N ILE A 25 -17.78 1.47 9.21
CA ILE A 25 -17.45 0.05 9.37
C ILE A 25 -17.42 -0.29 10.86
N ARG A 26 -18.37 -1.14 11.25
CA ARG A 26 -18.50 -1.71 12.59
C ARG A 26 -17.82 -3.08 12.56
N CYS A 27 -16.71 -3.23 13.30
CA CYS A 27 -16.21 -4.53 13.70
C CYS A 27 -15.63 -4.35 15.11
N MET A 28 -16.27 -5.00 16.09
CA MET A 28 -15.81 -5.33 17.46
C MET A 28 -17.05 -5.49 18.35
N SER A 29 -17.41 -6.73 18.67
CA SER A 29 -18.14 -7.02 19.91
C SER A 29 -17.91 -8.48 20.31
N GLY A 30 -16.99 -8.66 21.25
CA GLY A 30 -16.79 -9.88 21.99
C GLY A 30 -16.44 -9.51 23.42
N MET A 31 -17.43 -9.04 24.19
CA MET A 31 -17.43 -9.04 25.66
C MET A 31 -18.81 -8.57 26.15
N GLY A 32 -19.71 -9.53 26.37
CA GLY A 32 -20.99 -9.29 27.03
C GLY A 32 -20.81 -9.31 28.54
N ARG A 33 -21.07 -8.17 29.21
CA ARG A 33 -21.53 -8.16 30.61
C ARG A 33 -22.92 -7.55 30.64
N LYS A 34 -23.83 -8.29 31.27
CA LYS A 34 -25.25 -7.97 31.48
C LYS A 34 -25.41 -6.71 32.32
N ALA A 35 -26.29 -5.81 31.89
CA ALA A 35 -27.11 -4.98 32.78
C ALA A 35 -28.40 -4.59 32.04
N SER A 36 -29.53 -4.96 32.64
CA SER A 36 -30.90 -4.63 32.25
C SER A 36 -31.35 -3.30 32.84
N VAL A 37 -32.55 -2.85 32.43
CA VAL A 37 -33.35 -1.68 32.89
C VAL A 37 -33.16 -0.45 31.99
N GLY A 38 -34.17 0.21 31.41
CA GLY A 38 -35.63 0.09 31.43
C GLY A 38 -36.21 1.08 30.39
N ARG A 39 -37.40 0.78 29.87
CA ARG A 39 -38.13 1.59 28.86
C ARG A 39 -38.64 2.90 29.43
N THR A 40 -38.51 3.99 28.66
CA THR A 40 -39.55 5.02 28.48
C THR A 40 -39.48 5.60 27.06
N SER A 41 -40.66 5.93 26.55
CA SER A 41 -41.02 6.26 25.16
C SER A 41 -41.07 7.76 24.89
N ALA A 42 -40.64 8.21 23.70
CA ALA A 42 -41.37 9.18 22.86
C ALA A 42 -40.61 9.50 21.55
N GLY A 43 -41.32 9.39 20.41
CA GLY A 43 -41.11 10.20 19.19
C GLY A 43 -39.94 9.86 18.27
N GLY A 44 -40.10 8.89 17.36
CA GLY A 44 -39.13 8.63 16.28
C GLY A 44 -39.80 8.62 14.90
N LEU A 45 -39.41 9.57 14.03
CA LEU A 45 -39.69 9.54 12.59
C LEU A 45 -39.24 8.21 11.99
N SER A 46 -40.13 7.46 11.33
CA SER A 46 -39.75 6.27 10.58
C SER A 46 -39.14 6.68 9.24
N VAL A 47 -37.82 6.72 9.14
CA VAL A 47 -37.14 6.70 7.85
C VAL A 47 -37.05 5.24 7.40
N SER A 48 -37.85 4.86 6.42
CA SER A 48 -37.78 3.56 5.76
C SER A 48 -36.39 3.40 5.11
N ARG A 49 -35.63 2.40 5.54
CA ARG A 49 -34.38 2.01 4.87
C ARG A 49 -34.71 1.53 3.46
N PRO A 50 -34.07 2.06 2.41
CA PRO A 50 -34.19 1.47 1.08
C PRO A 50 -33.62 0.04 1.10
N SER A 51 -34.36 -0.89 0.51
CA SER A 51 -33.97 -2.30 0.35
C SER A 51 -32.68 -2.41 -0.46
N PRO A 52 -31.68 -3.22 -0.04
CA PRO A 52 -30.48 -3.43 -0.84
C PRO A 52 -30.79 -4.42 -1.97
N SER A 53 -31.11 -3.90 -3.16
CA SER A 53 -31.27 -4.71 -4.37
C SER A 53 -29.98 -4.95 -5.15
N SER A 54 -28.80 -4.56 -4.64
CA SER A 54 -27.53 -5.02 -5.18
C SER A 54 -27.09 -6.29 -4.47
N ARG A 55 -27.45 -7.44 -5.05
CA ARG A 55 -26.89 -8.74 -4.66
C ARG A 55 -25.37 -8.66 -4.85
N SER A 56 -24.61 -8.58 -3.76
CA SER A 56 -23.14 -8.60 -3.81
C SER A 56 -22.71 -9.90 -4.47
N THR A 57 -22.14 -9.83 -5.67
CA THR A 57 -21.53 -10.97 -6.35
C THR A 57 -20.18 -11.24 -5.69
N ARG A 58 -20.20 -11.81 -4.49
CA ARG A 58 -19.00 -12.35 -3.85
C ARG A 58 -18.81 -13.76 -4.38
N THR A 59 -17.75 -13.96 -5.15
CA THR A 59 -17.21 -15.29 -5.41
C THR A 59 -16.25 -15.60 -4.28
N ASP A 60 -16.46 -16.72 -3.59
CA ASP A 60 -15.54 -17.17 -2.57
C ASP A 60 -14.20 -17.53 -3.22
N LEU A 61 -13.12 -17.00 -2.64
CA LEU A 61 -11.76 -17.38 -3.04
C LEU A 61 -11.43 -18.76 -2.46
N PRO A 62 -10.55 -19.54 -3.11
CA PRO A 62 -10.04 -20.76 -2.51
C PRO A 62 -9.37 -20.46 -1.16
N ASN A 63 -9.46 -21.42 -0.23
CA ASN A 63 -8.79 -21.35 1.06
C ASN A 63 -7.31 -21.01 0.88
N ARG A 64 -6.83 -20.04 1.66
CA ARG A 64 -5.43 -19.64 1.60
C ARG A 64 -4.53 -20.72 2.21
N PRO A 65 -3.30 -20.94 1.68
CA PRO A 65 -2.40 -21.97 2.20
C PRO A 65 -1.74 -21.59 3.54
N ASP A 66 -1.70 -20.30 3.88
CA ASP A 66 -1.13 -19.79 5.13
C ASP A 66 -1.99 -20.13 6.36
N VAL A 67 -3.26 -20.54 6.15
CA VAL A 67 -4.20 -20.87 7.22
C VAL A 67 -3.86 -22.25 7.81
N ASN A 68 -3.33 -22.26 9.02
CA ASN A 68 -3.12 -23.50 9.78
C ASN A 68 -4.04 -23.55 11.01
N LYS A 69 -5.24 -24.11 10.84
CA LYS A 69 -6.25 -24.22 11.91
C LYS A 69 -5.81 -25.11 13.07
N ASP A 70 -4.81 -25.95 12.86
CA ASP A 70 -4.33 -26.93 13.84
C ASP A 70 -3.19 -26.39 14.71
N ARG A 71 -2.72 -25.16 14.43
CA ARG A 71 -1.72 -24.47 15.24
C ARG A 71 -2.36 -23.30 15.98
N PRO A 72 -1.90 -23.00 17.21
CA PRO A 72 -2.24 -21.75 17.85
C PRO A 72 -1.85 -20.58 16.92
N GLY A 73 -2.65 -19.52 16.94
CA GLY A 73 -2.29 -18.27 16.29
C GLY A 73 -0.96 -17.74 16.83
N PRO A 74 -0.38 -16.72 16.17
CA PRO A 74 0.86 -16.11 16.61
C PRO A 74 0.83 -15.73 18.10
N ASP A 75 -0.31 -15.31 18.64
CA ASP A 75 -0.43 -14.95 20.06
C ASP A 75 -0.75 -16.12 21.01
N GLY A 76 -0.69 -17.36 20.53
CA GLY A 76 -1.11 -18.55 21.28
C GLY A 76 -2.63 -18.79 21.32
N GLY A 77 -3.43 -17.96 20.65
CA GLY A 77 -4.88 -18.07 20.56
C GLY A 77 -5.38 -18.89 19.36
N GLU A 78 -6.62 -18.64 18.92
CA GLU A 78 -7.11 -19.18 17.64
C GLU A 78 -6.23 -18.68 16.48
N TRP A 79 -5.99 -19.55 15.49
CA TRP A 79 -5.18 -19.17 14.34
C TRP A 79 -5.75 -17.93 13.66
N ARG A 80 -4.91 -16.91 13.54
CA ARG A 80 -5.19 -15.71 12.75
C ARG A 80 -3.91 -15.18 12.16
N ARG A 81 -4.05 -14.51 11.02
CA ARG A 81 -2.96 -13.76 10.43
C ARG A 81 -2.80 -12.43 11.18
N ASN A 82 -1.67 -12.26 11.83
CA ASN A 82 -1.41 -11.15 12.73
C ASN A 82 -0.66 -10.04 11.99
N TYR A 83 -1.39 -9.27 11.16
CA TYR A 83 -0.86 -8.14 10.38
C TYR A 83 0.27 -8.56 9.43
N GLY A 84 -0.09 -8.86 8.19
CA GLY A 84 0.90 -9.10 7.15
C GLY A 84 0.43 -8.48 5.84
N SER A 85 1.28 -8.49 4.83
CA SER A 85 1.01 -7.78 3.57
C SER A 85 0.23 -8.62 2.55
N ALA A 86 -0.57 -7.96 1.72
CA ALA A 86 -1.17 -8.52 0.52
C ALA A 86 -0.94 -7.54 -0.63
N VAL A 87 -0.03 -7.88 -1.55
CA VAL A 87 0.52 -6.96 -2.54
C VAL A 87 0.11 -7.38 -3.95
N PRO A 88 -0.65 -6.56 -4.70
CA PRO A 88 -0.88 -6.80 -6.12
C PRO A 88 0.45 -6.72 -6.90
N LEU A 89 0.86 -7.81 -7.55
CA LEU A 89 2.15 -7.86 -8.22
C LEU A 89 2.13 -7.11 -9.55
N PRO A 90 3.22 -6.41 -9.94
CA PRO A 90 3.31 -5.76 -11.26
C PRO A 90 3.10 -6.77 -12.39
N ALA A 91 2.23 -6.43 -13.35
CA ALA A 91 1.96 -7.23 -14.55
C ALA A 91 1.79 -6.37 -15.82
N GLY A 92 2.48 -5.22 -15.84
CA GLY A 92 2.55 -4.32 -16.99
C GLY A 92 1.31 -3.45 -17.21
N PHE A 93 1.03 -3.13 -18.47
CA PHE A 93 0.06 -2.09 -18.86
C PHE A 93 -1.40 -2.36 -18.46
N ARG A 94 -1.78 -3.63 -18.24
CA ARG A 94 -3.15 -3.98 -17.83
C ARG A 94 -3.34 -3.99 -16.31
N GLY A 95 -2.31 -3.61 -15.56
CA GLY A 95 -2.31 -3.69 -14.10
C GLY A 95 -2.09 -5.12 -13.60
N PRO A 96 -2.13 -5.32 -12.27
CA PRO A 96 -1.83 -6.60 -11.63
C PRO A 96 -2.85 -7.67 -11.97
N ASP A 97 -2.37 -8.90 -12.17
CA ASP A 97 -3.17 -10.10 -12.42
C ASP A 97 -3.08 -11.14 -11.28
N SER A 98 -2.29 -10.82 -10.26
CA SER A 98 -1.98 -11.70 -9.14
C SER A 98 -1.71 -10.89 -7.87
N VAL A 99 -1.84 -11.56 -6.72
CA VAL A 99 -1.59 -10.98 -5.39
C VAL A 99 -0.65 -11.88 -4.63
N LEU A 100 0.41 -11.31 -4.06
CA LEU A 100 1.32 -11.98 -3.15
C LEU A 100 0.88 -11.73 -1.70
N VAL A 101 0.70 -12.81 -0.93
CA VAL A 101 0.40 -12.79 0.50
C VAL A 101 1.63 -13.30 1.27
N LEU A 102 2.06 -12.56 2.27
CA LEU A 102 3.29 -12.84 3.02
C LEU A 102 3.28 -12.21 4.42
N GLY A 103 3.92 -12.86 5.39
CA GLY A 103 3.96 -12.36 6.76
C GLY A 103 2.61 -12.44 7.49
N GLY A 104 2.59 -11.90 8.70
CA GLY A 104 1.49 -12.07 9.65
C GLY A 104 1.55 -13.39 10.44
N ASP A 105 2.62 -14.16 10.27
CA ASP A 105 3.00 -15.29 11.12
C ASP A 105 4.53 -15.29 11.26
N ARG A 106 5.03 -15.22 12.49
CA ARG A 106 6.47 -15.21 12.78
C ARG A 106 7.16 -16.55 12.48
N ASN A 107 6.39 -17.63 12.39
CA ASN A 107 6.90 -18.97 12.14
C ASN A 107 6.80 -19.37 10.65
N ASP A 108 6.16 -18.55 9.82
CA ASP A 108 5.99 -18.82 8.40
C ASP A 108 6.81 -17.84 7.53
N PRO A 109 7.97 -18.28 6.99
CA PRO A 109 8.72 -17.48 6.04
C PRO A 109 8.15 -17.53 4.62
N ASN A 110 7.18 -18.40 4.33
CA ASN A 110 6.70 -18.61 2.97
C ASN A 110 5.93 -17.39 2.44
N THR A 111 5.85 -17.34 1.11
CA THR A 111 5.01 -16.37 0.41
C THR A 111 4.06 -17.11 -0.52
N TYR A 112 2.85 -16.58 -0.70
CA TYR A 112 1.77 -17.27 -1.39
C TYR A 112 1.17 -16.36 -2.45
N ARG A 113 1.22 -16.79 -3.71
CA ARG A 113 0.64 -16.04 -4.82
C ARG A 113 -0.73 -16.60 -5.20
N LEU A 114 -1.74 -15.74 -5.20
CA LEU A 114 -3.03 -16.00 -5.81
C LEU A 114 -3.03 -15.46 -7.24
N ALA A 115 -3.21 -16.33 -8.22
CA ALA A 115 -3.35 -15.97 -9.63
C ALA A 115 -4.39 -16.87 -10.30
N GLY A 116 -5.30 -16.30 -11.08
CA GLY A 116 -6.33 -17.07 -11.79
C GLY A 116 -7.19 -17.98 -10.89
N GLY A 117 -7.43 -17.56 -9.64
CA GLY A 117 -8.19 -18.34 -8.66
C GLY A 117 -7.44 -19.56 -8.11
N LYS A 118 -6.11 -19.62 -8.21
CA LYS A 118 -5.27 -20.69 -7.67
C LYS A 118 -4.15 -20.12 -6.81
N TRP A 119 -3.85 -20.82 -5.72
CA TRP A 119 -2.72 -20.52 -4.84
C TRP A 119 -1.47 -21.28 -5.27
N ASN A 120 -0.33 -20.60 -5.27
CA ASN A 120 0.99 -21.20 -5.42
C ASN A 120 1.86 -20.72 -4.26
N THR A 121 2.62 -21.63 -3.65
CA THR A 121 3.69 -21.25 -2.74
C THR A 121 4.88 -20.80 -3.56
N GLU A 122 5.34 -19.59 -3.30
CA GLU A 122 6.48 -18.96 -3.97
C GLU A 122 7.72 -19.03 -3.07
N LYS A 123 8.86 -18.53 -3.60
CA LYS A 123 10.13 -18.52 -2.86
C LYS A 123 9.95 -17.83 -1.48
N PRO A 124 10.45 -18.44 -0.40
CA PRO A 124 10.28 -17.91 0.95
C PRO A 124 11.20 -16.72 1.20
N ARG A 125 10.82 -15.94 2.21
CA ARG A 125 11.69 -14.95 2.87
C ARG A 125 12.75 -15.64 3.72
N ALA A 126 13.70 -14.88 4.25
CA ALA A 126 14.70 -15.38 5.19
C ALA A 126 14.08 -15.84 6.51
N PHE A 127 12.97 -15.23 6.94
CA PHE A 127 12.24 -15.60 8.16
C PHE A 127 10.78 -15.11 8.15
N GLY A 128 9.97 -15.70 9.03
CA GLY A 128 8.61 -15.24 9.30
C GLY A 128 8.62 -14.05 10.26
N ARG A 129 7.66 -13.13 10.08
CA ARG A 129 7.44 -11.99 10.97
C ARG A 129 5.98 -11.56 10.93
N THR A 130 5.53 -10.93 12.02
CA THR A 130 4.23 -10.24 12.09
C THR A 130 4.46 -8.75 11.89
N GLN A 131 3.42 -8.00 11.52
CA GLN A 131 3.39 -6.52 11.43
C GLN A 131 4.37 -5.89 10.44
N ASP A 132 4.77 -6.63 9.42
CA ASP A 132 5.62 -6.09 8.36
C ASP A 132 4.84 -5.28 7.33
N ASP A 133 5.51 -4.30 6.74
CA ASP A 133 5.03 -3.57 5.58
C ASP A 133 5.82 -4.04 4.34
N THR A 134 5.12 -4.52 3.33
CA THR A 134 5.70 -4.81 2.02
C THR A 134 5.21 -3.79 0.99
N LEU A 135 6.16 -3.14 0.32
CA LEU A 135 5.97 -1.97 -0.53
C LEU A 135 6.35 -2.27 -1.98
N LEU A 136 5.54 -1.80 -2.93
CA LEU A 136 5.91 -1.74 -4.35
C LEU A 136 6.85 -0.55 -4.59
N LEU A 137 8.03 -0.80 -5.14
CA LEU A 137 8.95 0.25 -5.55
C LEU A 137 8.71 0.66 -7.03
N PRO A 138 9.19 1.84 -7.47
CA PRO A 138 9.00 2.31 -8.85
C PRO A 138 9.49 1.33 -9.91
N ASN A 139 10.56 0.58 -9.65
CA ASN A 139 11.12 -0.38 -10.60
C ASN A 139 10.37 -1.72 -10.66
N GLY A 140 9.33 -1.91 -9.84
CA GLY A 140 8.54 -3.14 -9.76
C GLY A 140 9.01 -4.13 -8.68
N ASN A 141 10.14 -3.89 -8.04
CA ASN A 141 10.62 -4.72 -6.93
C ASN A 141 9.78 -4.48 -5.66
N LEU A 142 9.82 -5.45 -4.74
CA LEU A 142 9.23 -5.30 -3.42
C LEU A 142 10.28 -5.01 -2.36
N LEU A 143 9.90 -4.18 -1.39
CA LEU A 143 10.65 -3.91 -0.17
C LEU A 143 9.80 -4.31 1.03
N THR A 144 10.27 -5.26 1.83
CA THR A 144 9.70 -5.57 3.14
C THR A 144 10.55 -4.91 4.23
N VAL A 145 9.88 -4.11 5.05
CA VAL A 145 10.43 -3.46 6.25
C VAL A 145 9.53 -3.76 7.44
N ASN A 146 10.00 -3.39 8.62
CA ASN A 146 9.29 -3.54 9.87
C ASN A 146 9.03 -5.01 10.21
N GLY A 147 8.30 -5.19 11.28
CA GLY A 147 7.83 -6.43 11.83
C GLY A 147 8.36 -6.71 13.23
N ALA A 148 7.67 -7.64 13.89
CA ALA A 148 7.94 -8.03 15.26
C ALA A 148 7.54 -9.50 15.48
N PHE A 149 7.78 -9.98 16.71
CA PHE A 149 7.39 -11.31 17.15
C PHE A 149 5.86 -11.42 17.29
N ASP A 150 5.23 -10.43 17.91
CA ASP A 150 3.78 -10.31 18.07
C ASP A 150 3.38 -8.84 18.35
N ILE A 151 2.09 -8.58 18.58
CA ILE A 151 1.58 -7.25 18.94
C ILE A 151 2.23 -6.83 20.25
N ARG A 152 3.01 -5.76 20.20
CA ARG A 152 3.75 -5.21 21.35
C ARG A 152 4.79 -6.18 21.93
N ASP A 153 5.13 -7.27 21.25
CA ASP A 153 6.20 -8.18 21.65
C ASP A 153 7.23 -8.26 20.52
N TYR A 154 8.46 -7.88 20.83
CA TYR A 154 9.55 -7.81 19.86
C TYR A 154 10.49 -9.00 19.98
N GLY A 155 10.10 -10.03 20.75
CA GLY A 155 10.81 -11.31 20.89
C GLY A 155 11.30 -11.60 22.31
N ASN A 156 11.17 -10.65 23.23
CA ASN A 156 11.62 -10.77 24.62
C ASN A 156 10.50 -10.47 25.64
N GLY A 157 9.25 -10.60 25.21
CA GLY A 157 8.06 -10.42 26.03
C GLY A 157 7.31 -9.11 25.74
N PRO A 158 6.03 -9.02 26.16
CA PRO A 158 5.20 -7.85 25.90
C PRO A 158 5.79 -6.57 26.49
N TYR A 159 5.75 -5.50 25.69
CA TYR A 159 6.24 -4.15 26.02
C TYR A 159 7.71 -4.09 26.41
N ASN A 160 8.51 -5.09 26.04
CA ASN A 160 9.95 -5.08 26.30
C ASN A 160 10.67 -4.23 25.23
N PRO A 161 11.42 -3.18 25.63
CA PRO A 161 12.15 -2.34 24.68
C PRO A 161 13.34 -3.06 24.02
N ASN A 162 13.80 -4.18 24.60
CA ASN A 162 14.84 -5.00 23.99
C ASN A 162 14.23 -5.88 22.90
N ALA A 163 14.27 -5.40 21.66
CA ALA A 163 13.80 -6.16 20.50
C ALA A 163 14.79 -7.26 20.06
N ASP A 164 14.26 -8.38 19.57
CA ASP A 164 15.00 -9.29 18.71
C ASP A 164 15.37 -8.55 17.43
N LEU A 165 16.68 -8.26 17.29
CA LEU A 165 17.20 -7.41 16.24
C LEU A 165 17.03 -8.02 14.84
N LYS A 166 16.73 -9.33 14.73
CA LYS A 166 16.49 -9.94 13.42
C LYS A 166 15.35 -9.26 12.66
N TYR A 167 14.31 -8.79 13.35
CA TYR A 167 13.15 -8.16 12.71
C TYR A 167 13.46 -6.78 12.11
N ARG A 168 14.62 -6.19 12.41
CA ARG A 168 15.11 -4.96 11.76
C ARG A 168 15.63 -5.21 10.35
N GLN A 169 15.83 -6.47 9.97
CA GLN A 169 16.40 -6.81 8.68
C GLN A 169 15.41 -6.49 7.56
N VAL A 170 15.81 -5.61 6.64
CA VAL A 170 15.08 -5.37 5.38
C VAL A 170 15.21 -6.59 4.48
N GLU A 171 14.13 -6.91 3.75
CA GLU A 171 14.15 -7.92 2.69
C GLU A 171 13.65 -7.31 1.37
N LEU A 172 14.31 -7.66 0.28
CA LEU A 172 14.01 -7.18 -1.06
C LEU A 172 13.61 -8.36 -1.93
N ARG A 173 12.52 -8.21 -2.69
CA ARG A 173 12.11 -9.18 -3.70
C ARG A 173 12.30 -8.58 -5.10
N ASP A 174 12.98 -9.30 -5.98
CA ASP A 174 13.08 -8.90 -7.38
C ASP A 174 11.89 -9.40 -8.24
N GLU A 175 11.94 -9.10 -9.53
CA GLU A 175 10.93 -9.53 -10.52
C GLU A 175 10.86 -11.06 -10.71
N ASN A 176 11.98 -11.77 -10.52
CA ASN A 176 12.07 -13.24 -10.57
C ASN A 176 11.55 -13.90 -9.30
N GLY A 177 11.22 -13.10 -8.30
CA GLY A 177 10.72 -13.53 -7.01
C GLY A 177 11.78 -13.99 -6.04
N ASP A 178 13.05 -13.70 -6.31
CA ASP A 178 14.14 -13.97 -5.38
C ASP A 178 14.16 -12.94 -4.26
N TRP A 179 14.27 -13.45 -3.03
CA TRP A 179 14.41 -12.64 -1.83
C TRP A 179 15.87 -12.50 -1.44
N LYS A 180 16.27 -11.29 -1.07
CA LYS A 180 17.60 -11.01 -0.51
C LYS A 180 17.50 -10.11 0.70
N LEU A 181 18.45 -10.26 1.61
CA LEU A 181 18.61 -9.34 2.73
C LEU A 181 19.16 -7.99 2.24
N GLY A 182 18.52 -6.91 2.67
CA GLY A 182 18.98 -5.53 2.50
C GLY A 182 19.81 -5.03 3.71
N PRO A 183 19.97 -3.72 3.89
CA PRO A 183 20.54 -3.16 5.10
C PRO A 183 19.60 -3.36 6.30
N VAL A 184 20.15 -3.28 7.51
CA VAL A 184 19.37 -3.42 8.75
C VAL A 184 18.80 -2.04 9.12
N GLN A 185 17.49 -1.96 9.37
CA GLN A 185 16.87 -0.76 9.97
C GLN A 185 17.57 -0.43 11.28
N ARG A 186 17.71 0.83 11.65
CA ARG A 186 18.38 1.19 12.89
C ARG A 186 17.50 0.95 14.11
N LEU A 187 16.19 1.12 13.97
CA LEU A 187 15.22 0.93 15.04
C LEU A 187 14.38 -0.32 14.78
N PRO A 188 14.05 -1.10 15.83
CA PRO A 188 12.97 -2.08 15.73
C PRO A 188 11.65 -1.34 15.47
N ARG A 189 10.83 -1.90 14.59
CA ARG A 189 9.54 -1.31 14.20
C ARG A 189 8.52 -2.42 14.01
N GLY A 190 7.51 -2.49 14.87
CA GLY A 190 6.45 -3.48 14.91
C GLY A 190 5.09 -2.83 14.77
N TYR A 191 4.24 -2.98 15.78
CA TYR A 191 2.85 -2.53 15.73
C TYR A 191 2.76 -1.02 15.56
N HIS A 192 1.79 -0.53 14.78
CA HIS A 192 1.67 0.89 14.38
C HIS A 192 2.88 1.49 13.61
N SER A 193 3.85 0.69 13.19
CA SER A 193 4.82 1.14 12.20
C SER A 193 4.19 1.26 10.81
N ASN A 194 4.84 2.04 9.94
CA ASN A 194 4.42 2.28 8.57
C ASN A 194 5.63 2.41 7.65
N GLY A 195 5.42 2.07 6.37
CA GLY A 195 6.31 2.37 5.26
C GLY A 195 5.58 3.12 4.14
N VAL A 196 6.25 4.10 3.52
CA VAL A 196 5.67 4.92 2.44
C VAL A 196 6.73 5.20 1.38
N VAL A 197 6.44 4.93 0.11
CA VAL A 197 7.31 5.34 -1.01
C VAL A 197 7.14 6.85 -1.25
N LEU A 198 8.26 7.57 -1.31
CA LEU A 198 8.30 9.02 -1.51
C LEU A 198 8.39 9.39 -3.01
N PRO A 199 7.95 10.60 -3.41
CA PRO A 199 8.04 11.06 -4.80
C PRO A 199 9.46 11.12 -5.38
N ASP A 200 10.51 11.12 -4.55
CA ASP A 200 11.90 11.09 -5.04
C ASP A 200 12.47 9.67 -5.20
N GLY A 201 11.66 8.64 -4.97
CA GLY A 201 12.03 7.23 -5.06
C GLY A 201 12.64 6.66 -3.78
N ARG A 202 12.77 7.43 -2.69
CA ARG A 202 13.15 6.90 -1.38
C ARG A 202 11.95 6.28 -0.66
N VAL A 203 12.21 5.60 0.46
CA VAL A 203 11.15 5.07 1.33
C VAL A 203 11.25 5.69 2.71
N MET A 204 10.16 6.26 3.18
CA MET A 204 9.99 6.72 4.54
C MET A 204 9.50 5.56 5.41
N ILE A 205 10.17 5.34 6.52
CA ILE A 205 9.81 4.34 7.52
C ILE A 205 9.60 5.07 8.85
N THR A 206 8.42 4.88 9.45
CA THR A 206 7.99 5.68 10.61
C THR A 206 7.04 4.87 11.50
N GLY A 207 6.61 5.51 12.60
CA GLY A 207 5.77 4.90 13.61
C GLY A 207 6.47 3.77 14.34
N ASP A 208 5.73 3.21 15.28
CA ASP A 208 6.01 2.06 16.13
C ASP A 208 5.36 2.37 17.49
N GLU A 209 4.60 1.43 18.04
CA GLU A 209 3.89 1.66 19.29
C GLU A 209 4.83 1.68 20.50
N LEU A 210 5.97 0.99 20.47
CA LEU A 210 7.00 1.08 21.52
C LEU A 210 7.87 2.34 21.42
N GLN A 211 7.84 3.06 20.29
CA GLN A 211 8.31 4.45 20.25
C GLN A 211 7.38 5.40 21.05
N GLN A 212 6.17 4.96 21.43
CA GLN A 212 5.18 5.79 22.14
C GLN A 212 4.65 5.20 23.47
N LEU A 213 4.82 3.90 23.74
CA LEU A 213 4.35 3.24 24.97
C LEU A 213 5.56 2.68 25.71
N ALA A 214 5.85 3.10 26.95
CA ALA A 214 4.87 3.37 27.99
C ALA A 214 5.08 4.73 28.70
N ASN A 215 4.10 5.64 28.62
CA ASN A 215 3.81 6.66 29.64
C ASN A 215 4.96 7.55 30.15
N ASP A 216 5.90 7.98 29.30
CA ASP A 216 7.02 8.81 29.77
C ASP A 216 6.77 10.32 29.53
N PRO A 217 6.52 11.13 30.58
CA PRO A 217 6.50 12.59 30.47
C PRO A 217 7.89 13.22 30.34
N ASP A 218 8.98 12.48 30.59
CA ASP A 218 10.36 12.96 30.68
C ASP A 218 11.30 12.14 29.78
N ILE A 219 11.01 12.11 28.46
CA ILE A 219 11.91 11.49 27.47
C ILE A 219 13.32 12.10 27.59
N THR A 220 14.22 11.33 28.18
CA THR A 220 15.67 11.59 28.28
C THR A 220 16.48 10.56 27.50
N ASP A 221 15.82 9.60 26.84
CA ASP A 221 16.44 8.60 25.96
C ASP A 221 16.27 8.91 24.45
N ASN A 222 16.95 8.13 23.61
CA ASN A 222 17.05 8.39 22.16
C ASN A 222 15.85 7.86 21.34
N ASN A 223 14.78 7.36 21.97
CA ASN A 223 13.60 6.84 21.25
C ASN A 223 12.58 7.96 20.97
N ASN A 224 13.04 9.04 20.34
CA ASN A 224 12.16 10.03 19.75
C ASN A 224 11.44 9.43 18.53
N GLY A 225 10.19 9.83 18.27
CA GLY A 225 9.33 9.41 17.15
C GLY A 225 9.98 9.66 15.78
N SER A 226 11.01 8.90 15.48
CA SER A 226 11.99 9.17 14.45
C SER A 226 11.60 8.48 13.19
N ILE A 227 11.87 9.20 12.12
CA ILE A 227 11.70 8.73 10.76
C ILE A 227 13.06 8.23 10.26
N GLU A 228 13.04 7.07 9.62
CA GLU A 228 14.16 6.57 8.84
C GLU A 228 13.85 6.72 7.36
N ILE A 229 14.84 7.20 6.62
CA ILE A 229 14.79 7.25 5.16
C ILE A 229 15.68 6.13 4.62
N TYR A 230 15.04 5.19 3.93
CA TYR A 230 15.70 4.14 3.19
C TYR A 230 15.95 4.61 1.75
N GLU A 231 17.19 4.48 1.29
CA GLU A 231 17.61 4.78 -0.08
C GLU A 231 17.82 3.45 -0.85
N PRO A 232 16.87 3.04 -1.72
CA PRO A 232 16.99 1.80 -2.48
C PRO A 232 18.20 1.82 -3.43
N ALA A 233 18.74 0.64 -3.76
CA ALA A 233 19.96 0.51 -4.57
C ALA A 233 19.90 1.27 -5.90
N TYR A 234 18.73 1.38 -6.52
CA TYR A 234 18.52 2.09 -7.78
C TYR A 234 18.84 3.59 -7.70
N LEU A 235 18.94 4.19 -6.50
CA LEU A 235 19.34 5.59 -6.34
C LEU A 235 20.86 5.78 -6.34
N HIS A 236 21.62 4.69 -6.43
CA HIS A 236 23.08 4.67 -6.30
C HIS A 236 23.77 3.98 -7.49
N GLN A 237 23.08 3.85 -8.63
CA GLN A 237 23.56 3.16 -9.83
C GLN A 237 24.07 4.09 -10.93
N GLY A 238 23.95 5.42 -10.77
CA GLY A 238 24.42 6.37 -11.77
C GLY A 238 23.54 7.61 -11.86
N SER A 239 23.48 8.20 -13.06
CA SER A 239 22.46 9.19 -13.41
C SER A 239 21.07 8.56 -13.36
N ARG A 240 20.06 9.42 -13.27
CA ARG A 240 18.66 9.02 -13.26
C ARG A 240 17.96 9.81 -14.35
N PRO A 241 16.95 9.24 -15.03
CA PRO A 241 16.15 10.01 -15.97
C PRO A 241 15.55 11.25 -15.31
N SER A 242 15.41 12.33 -16.07
CA SER A 242 14.69 13.52 -15.63
C SER A 242 13.24 13.47 -16.13
N LEU A 243 12.29 13.74 -15.23
CA LEU A 243 10.92 14.05 -15.59
C LEU A 243 10.70 15.54 -15.38
N GLY A 244 10.34 16.23 -16.46
CA GLY A 244 10.00 17.65 -16.46
C GLY A 244 8.50 17.88 -16.28
N LEU A 245 7.94 18.73 -17.13
CA LEU A 245 6.52 19.09 -17.09
C LEU A 245 5.65 17.95 -17.63
N ILE A 246 4.53 17.68 -16.95
CA ILE A 246 3.42 16.89 -17.48
C ILE A 246 2.40 17.87 -18.03
N PHE A 247 2.23 17.93 -19.35
CA PHE A 247 1.42 18.97 -20.02
C PHE A 247 -0.08 18.79 -19.80
N ASN A 248 -0.51 17.55 -19.57
CA ASN A 248 -1.90 17.21 -19.32
C ASN A 248 -2.00 16.26 -18.12
N PRO A 249 -1.83 16.77 -16.89
CA PRO A 249 -1.72 15.94 -15.69
C PRO A 249 -3.04 15.31 -15.27
N SER A 250 -4.19 15.73 -15.82
CA SER A 250 -5.48 15.06 -15.63
C SER A 250 -5.92 14.39 -16.93
N VAL A 251 -6.11 13.08 -16.92
CA VAL A 251 -6.19 12.26 -18.14
C VAL A 251 -7.22 11.15 -18.02
N GLY A 252 -7.90 10.83 -19.12
CA GLY A 252 -8.82 9.71 -19.22
C GLY A 252 -8.11 8.41 -19.57
N TYR A 253 -8.82 7.30 -19.49
CA TYR A 253 -8.28 5.99 -19.89
C TYR A 253 -7.98 5.94 -21.39
N ASN A 254 -6.88 5.29 -21.77
CA ASN A 254 -6.31 5.26 -23.13
C ASN A 254 -5.96 6.62 -23.74
N GLU A 255 -6.16 7.74 -23.04
CA GLU A 255 -5.74 9.05 -23.53
C GLU A 255 -4.20 9.17 -23.49
N LYS A 256 -3.69 10.12 -24.26
CA LYS A 256 -2.26 10.46 -24.31
C LYS A 256 -1.87 11.24 -23.06
N ILE A 257 -0.68 10.97 -22.51
CA ILE A 257 0.01 11.83 -21.53
C ILE A 257 1.28 12.36 -22.22
N THR A 258 1.45 13.67 -22.25
CA THR A 258 2.65 14.31 -22.80
C THR A 258 3.53 14.80 -21.67
N VAL A 259 4.79 14.36 -21.67
CA VAL A 259 5.78 14.81 -20.68
C VAL A 259 7.03 15.35 -21.34
N SER A 260 7.69 16.32 -20.71
CA SER A 260 9.06 16.69 -21.08
C SER A 260 10.09 15.93 -20.25
N THR A 261 11.26 15.72 -20.85
CA THR A 261 12.44 15.10 -20.23
C THR A 261 13.69 15.68 -20.88
N SER A 262 14.72 15.97 -20.09
CA SER A 262 16.04 16.37 -20.61
C SER A 262 16.92 15.15 -20.96
N THR A 263 16.45 13.94 -20.68
CA THR A 263 17.17 12.67 -20.90
C THR A 263 16.31 11.68 -21.71
N PRO A 264 15.73 12.09 -22.86
CA PRO A 264 14.78 11.26 -23.60
C PRO A 264 15.35 9.93 -24.09
N SER A 265 16.67 9.84 -24.30
CA SER A 265 17.37 8.62 -24.71
C SER A 265 17.59 7.63 -23.56
N GLU A 266 17.62 8.09 -22.31
CA GLU A 266 17.85 7.25 -21.13
C GLU A 266 16.57 6.54 -20.66
N VAL A 267 15.39 7.08 -20.99
CA VAL A 267 14.12 6.55 -20.50
C VAL A 267 13.76 5.26 -21.24
N THR A 268 13.75 4.11 -20.60
CA THR A 268 13.30 2.84 -21.19
C THR A 268 11.87 2.50 -20.78
N ARG A 269 11.45 2.91 -19.58
CA ARG A 269 10.12 2.65 -19.02
C ARG A 269 9.49 3.90 -18.43
N ALA A 270 8.16 3.87 -18.33
CA ALA A 270 7.39 4.89 -17.63
C ALA A 270 6.32 4.16 -16.82
N VAL A 271 6.17 4.48 -15.53
CA VAL A 271 5.26 3.75 -14.64
C VAL A 271 4.38 4.70 -13.84
N LEU A 272 3.17 4.25 -13.54
CA LEU A 272 2.34 4.82 -12.48
C LEU A 272 2.48 3.97 -11.22
N LEU A 273 2.80 4.63 -10.11
CA LEU A 273 2.81 4.05 -8.78
C LEU A 273 1.79 4.78 -7.92
N ALA A 274 0.79 4.04 -7.42
CA ALA A 274 -0.21 4.62 -6.54
C ALA A 274 0.41 5.06 -5.20
N PRO A 275 0.02 6.23 -4.66
CA PRO A 275 0.46 6.67 -3.35
C PRO A 275 0.16 5.64 -2.28
N THR A 276 1.13 5.42 -1.40
CA THR A 276 0.95 4.52 -0.28
C THR A 276 0.05 5.17 0.77
N THR A 277 -1.04 4.48 1.12
CA THR A 277 -1.79 4.72 2.35
C THR A 277 -1.52 3.53 3.26
N ALA A 278 -0.94 3.75 4.44
CA ALA A 278 -0.53 2.65 5.31
C ALA A 278 -0.98 2.90 6.75
N THR A 279 -1.60 1.89 7.34
CA THR A 279 -1.76 1.75 8.79
C THR A 279 -1.95 0.28 9.12
N HIS A 280 -1.39 -0.20 10.22
CA HIS A 280 -1.57 -1.59 10.68
C HIS A 280 -1.22 -2.62 9.59
N SER A 281 -0.12 -2.42 8.85
CA SER A 281 0.29 -3.28 7.73
C SER A 281 -0.75 -3.39 6.59
N ILE A 282 -1.71 -2.46 6.53
CA ILE A 282 -2.76 -2.42 5.52
C ILE A 282 -2.50 -1.24 4.58
N ASN A 283 -2.37 -1.57 3.30
CA ASN A 283 -2.33 -0.60 2.20
C ASN A 283 -3.21 -1.09 1.05
N THR A 284 -4.39 -0.50 0.92
CA THR A 284 -5.35 -0.87 -0.14
C THR A 284 -5.15 -0.07 -1.44
N SER A 285 -4.28 0.94 -1.40
CA SER A 285 -3.99 1.80 -2.55
C SER A 285 -2.91 1.21 -3.47
N GLN A 286 -2.00 0.37 -2.95
CA GLN A 286 -0.85 -0.15 -3.68
C GLN A 286 -1.20 -0.66 -5.08
N ARG A 287 -0.54 -0.06 -6.08
CA ARG A 287 -0.70 -0.37 -7.49
C ARG A 287 0.53 0.08 -8.24
N HIS A 288 1.02 -0.75 -9.16
CA HIS A 288 2.10 -0.43 -10.09
C HIS A 288 1.62 -0.78 -11.50
N LEU A 289 1.78 0.14 -12.45
CA LEU A 289 1.48 -0.09 -13.86
C LEU A 289 2.57 0.48 -14.75
N GLU A 290 2.99 -0.30 -15.73
CA GLU A 290 3.76 0.19 -16.86
C GLU A 290 2.85 1.00 -17.81
N LEU A 291 3.35 2.13 -18.31
CA LEU A 291 2.74 2.89 -19.40
C LEU A 291 3.49 2.60 -20.70
N ARG A 292 2.79 2.75 -21.83
CA ARG A 292 3.42 2.57 -23.14
C ARG A 292 4.00 3.89 -23.61
N ILE A 293 5.30 3.90 -23.92
CA ILE A 293 5.94 5.02 -24.63
C ILE A 293 5.58 4.89 -26.11
N LYS A 294 4.71 5.78 -26.61
CA LYS A 294 4.16 5.77 -27.97
C LYS A 294 5.08 6.46 -28.97
N SER A 295 5.73 7.54 -28.57
CA SER A 295 6.66 8.28 -29.42
C SER A 295 7.65 9.09 -28.58
N ARG A 296 8.77 9.45 -29.22
CA ARG A 296 9.79 10.35 -28.70
C ARG A 296 10.08 11.41 -29.74
N SER A 297 10.05 12.69 -29.34
CA SER A 297 10.29 13.81 -30.26
C SER A 297 11.01 14.92 -29.51
N GLY A 298 12.30 15.10 -29.79
CA GLY A 298 13.16 16.01 -29.03
C GLY A 298 13.12 15.67 -27.53
N ASN A 299 12.79 16.65 -26.71
CA ASN A 299 12.69 16.51 -25.25
C ASN A 299 11.31 16.06 -24.76
N PHE A 300 10.48 15.48 -25.62
CA PHE A 300 9.11 15.08 -25.29
C PHE A 300 8.91 13.58 -25.45
N LEU A 301 8.19 12.99 -24.50
CA LEU A 301 7.65 11.64 -24.58
C LEU A 301 6.13 11.67 -24.63
N GLU A 302 5.57 10.84 -25.49
CA GLU A 302 4.15 10.53 -25.50
C GLU A 302 3.92 9.19 -24.81
N LEU A 303 3.15 9.18 -23.73
CA LEU A 303 2.77 7.98 -23.00
C LEU A 303 1.28 7.67 -23.22
N GLN A 304 0.91 6.40 -23.18
CA GLN A 304 -0.50 5.98 -23.16
C GLN A 304 -0.94 5.78 -21.71
N ALA A 305 -1.99 6.48 -21.27
CA ALA A 305 -2.64 6.26 -19.98
C ALA A 305 -3.21 4.84 -19.88
N PRO A 306 -3.44 4.31 -18.65
CA PRO A 306 -3.97 2.95 -18.45
C PRO A 306 -5.25 2.68 -19.25
N PRO A 307 -5.52 1.42 -19.59
CA PRO A 307 -6.61 1.09 -20.50
C PRO A 307 -7.99 1.19 -19.86
N THR A 308 -8.11 0.95 -18.54
CA THR A 308 -9.39 0.89 -17.83
C THR A 308 -9.24 1.23 -16.35
N ALA A 309 -10.36 1.56 -15.70
CA ALA A 309 -10.44 1.75 -14.25
C ALA A 309 -10.15 0.49 -13.43
N ALA A 310 -10.29 -0.69 -14.03
CA ALA A 310 -9.93 -1.95 -13.38
C ALA A 310 -8.40 -2.13 -13.28
N ALA A 311 -7.66 -1.62 -14.29
CA ALA A 311 -6.19 -1.62 -14.27
C ALA A 311 -5.67 -0.62 -13.23
N ALA A 312 -6.18 0.62 -13.29
CA ALA A 312 -5.81 1.71 -12.40
C ALA A 312 -7.07 2.52 -12.00
N PRO A 313 -7.51 2.46 -10.74
CA PRO A 313 -8.69 3.21 -10.29
C PRO A 313 -8.51 4.73 -10.47
N PRO A 314 -9.61 5.50 -10.63
CA PRO A 314 -9.54 6.95 -10.67
C PRO A 314 -8.90 7.52 -9.40
N GLY A 315 -8.00 8.49 -9.54
CA GLY A 315 -7.22 9.00 -8.42
C GLY A 315 -5.91 9.64 -8.87
N HIS A 316 -5.06 9.97 -7.90
CA HIS A 316 -3.72 10.49 -8.15
C HIS A 316 -2.72 9.34 -8.11
N ASP A 317 -1.83 9.30 -9.10
CA ASP A 317 -0.69 8.40 -9.19
C ASP A 317 0.61 9.19 -9.34
N MET A 318 1.70 8.63 -8.84
CA MET A 318 3.05 9.11 -9.10
C MET A 318 3.53 8.53 -10.43
N LEU A 319 3.82 9.39 -11.41
CA LEU A 319 4.47 9.03 -12.67
C LEU A 319 5.98 9.09 -12.50
N PHE A 320 6.66 7.97 -12.72
CA PHE A 320 8.12 7.89 -12.81
C PHE A 320 8.55 7.54 -14.24
N LEU A 321 9.66 8.11 -14.68
CA LEU A 321 10.43 7.62 -15.83
C LEU A 321 11.59 6.78 -15.30
N LEU A 322 11.90 5.65 -15.93
CA LEU A 322 12.99 4.77 -15.52
C LEU A 322 13.94 4.49 -16.68
N ASP A 323 15.21 4.30 -16.34
CA ASP A 323 16.23 3.79 -17.27
C ASP A 323 16.21 2.26 -17.33
N GLU A 324 17.15 1.69 -18.10
CA GLU A 324 17.30 0.26 -18.32
C GLU A 324 17.57 -0.51 -17.02
N GLU A 325 18.37 0.07 -16.13
CA GLU A 325 18.73 -0.49 -14.82
C GLU A 325 17.60 -0.36 -13.78
N GLY A 326 16.59 0.47 -14.08
CA GLY A 326 15.43 0.68 -13.22
C GLY A 326 15.60 1.83 -12.21
N ALA A 327 16.54 2.74 -12.41
CA ALA A 327 16.63 3.97 -11.64
C ALA A 327 15.48 4.92 -12.01
N PRO A 328 14.63 5.32 -11.04
CA PRO A 328 13.49 6.17 -11.32
C PRO A 328 13.88 7.65 -11.31
N SER A 329 13.19 8.48 -12.08
CA SER A 329 13.20 9.94 -11.93
C SER A 329 12.65 10.38 -10.57
N LYS A 330 12.63 11.69 -10.29
CA LYS A 330 11.61 12.19 -9.35
C LYS A 330 10.24 12.06 -10.02
N ALA A 331 9.21 11.80 -9.24
CA ALA A 331 7.86 11.65 -9.73
C ALA A 331 7.22 12.99 -10.10
N GLY A 332 6.34 12.95 -11.09
CA GLY A 332 5.30 13.94 -11.30
C GLY A 332 3.93 13.35 -10.98
N TRP A 333 2.94 14.19 -10.70
CA TRP A 333 1.60 13.74 -10.35
C TRP A 333 0.71 13.67 -11.59
N VAL A 334 0.03 12.53 -11.77
CA VAL A 334 -1.02 12.34 -12.78
C VAL A 334 -2.32 11.98 -12.07
N GLN A 335 -3.43 12.55 -12.50
CA GLN A 335 -4.77 12.25 -12.03
C GLN A 335 -5.55 11.50 -13.12
N LEU A 336 -5.94 10.26 -12.84
CA LEU A 336 -6.86 9.50 -13.67
C LEU A 336 -8.30 9.94 -13.39
N LYS A 337 -8.98 10.44 -14.43
CA LYS A 337 -10.38 10.85 -14.36
C LYS A 337 -11.28 9.63 -14.22
N PRO A 338 -12.41 9.73 -13.50
CA PRO A 338 -13.47 8.73 -13.59
C PRO A 338 -13.86 8.48 -15.06
N PRO A 339 -14.17 7.24 -15.45
CA PRO A 339 -14.76 6.99 -16.77
C PRO A 339 -15.99 7.87 -16.94
N ALA A 340 -16.17 8.47 -18.11
CA ALA A 340 -17.39 9.21 -18.40
C ALA A 340 -18.60 8.30 -18.13
N ALA A 341 -19.55 8.76 -17.31
CA ALA A 341 -20.78 8.03 -17.09
C ALA A 341 -21.42 7.83 -18.47
N THR A 342 -21.61 6.57 -18.86
CA THR A 342 -22.40 6.26 -20.05
C THR A 342 -23.80 6.74 -19.72
N ALA A 343 -24.21 7.86 -20.31
CA ALA A 343 -25.59 8.31 -20.23
C ALA A 343 -26.44 7.24 -20.93
N THR A 344 -26.96 6.28 -20.18
CA THR A 344 -28.07 5.46 -20.63
C THR A 344 -29.24 6.41 -20.82
N ALA A 345 -29.43 6.86 -22.05
CA ALA A 345 -30.65 7.52 -22.47
C ALA A 345 -31.80 6.52 -22.26
N ALA A 346 -32.42 6.56 -21.08
CA ALA A 346 -33.73 5.98 -20.89
C ALA A 346 -34.70 6.82 -21.72
N ALA A 347 -34.84 6.47 -23.00
CA ALA A 347 -35.90 6.99 -23.84
C ALA A 347 -37.23 6.49 -23.25
N ALA A 348 -37.81 7.28 -22.35
CA ALA A 348 -39.18 7.11 -21.93
C ALA A 348 -40.06 7.30 -23.17
N LYS A 349 -40.55 6.19 -23.73
CA LYS A 349 -41.62 6.23 -24.74
C LYS A 349 -42.85 6.85 -24.07
N VAL A 350 -43.07 8.14 -24.28
CA VAL A 350 -44.35 8.78 -24.02
C VAL A 350 -45.34 8.17 -24.99
N LYS A 351 -46.28 7.37 -24.46
CA LYS A 351 -47.39 6.83 -25.23
C LYS A 351 -48.36 8.01 -25.51
N PRO A 352 -48.72 8.31 -26.77
CA PRO A 352 -49.72 9.32 -27.03
C PRO A 352 -51.06 8.80 -26.49
N THR A 353 -51.67 9.57 -25.59
CA THR A 353 -53.09 9.44 -25.26
C THR A 353 -53.87 10.05 -26.43
N GLY A 354 -54.42 9.19 -27.28
CA GLY A 354 -55.41 9.58 -28.27
C GLY A 354 -56.81 9.63 -27.65
N ASP A 355 -57.51 10.68 -28.06
CA ASP A 355 -58.96 10.99 -28.12
C ASP A 355 -59.88 10.64 -26.94
#